data_AF-A0A1B6DMW8-F1
#
_entry.id   AF-A0A1B6DMW8-F1
#
_cell.length_a   1.000
_cell.length_b   1.000
_cell.length_c   1.000
_cell.angle_alpha   90.00
_cell.angle_beta   90.00
_cell.angle_gamma   90.00
#
_symmetry.space_group_name_H-M   'P 1'
#
loop_
_entity.id
_entity.type
_entity.pdbx_description
1 polymer ?
#
loop_
_entity_poly.entity_id
_entity_poly.type
_entity_poly.pdbx_seq_one_letter_code
_entity_poly.pdbx_strand_id
1 'polypeptide(L)'
;MVPKLPQNVINTAFHYYERFFFDSVCDGTPSKRDFTLDVIKDPERFCLKAKNFMDKLLLTKAYILYAPAQIALGSLALAVSESQETIEPYLNILLSKYSKEEKENLTKKIMEIAQIKLDPQPPPKEVIEILELRLNNCKNQLH
;
A
#
# COMPACT_ATOMS: atom_id res chain seq x y z
N MET A 1 19.57 1.78 12.26
CA MET A 1 19.12 0.52 11.63
C MET A 1 17.60 0.56 11.62
N VAL A 2 16.96 0.71 10.46
CA VAL A 2 15.50 0.50 10.39
C VAL A 2 15.29 -0.97 10.75
N PRO A 3 14.47 -1.30 11.77
CA PRO A 3 14.24 -2.70 12.11
C PRO A 3 13.69 -3.39 10.86
N LYS A 4 14.45 -4.33 10.31
CA LYS A 4 13.98 -5.17 9.21
C LYS A 4 12.79 -5.93 9.75
N LEU A 5 11.62 -5.68 9.19
CA LEU A 5 10.43 -6.44 9.55
C LEU A 5 10.74 -7.93 9.36
N PRO A 6 10.38 -8.79 10.32
CA PRO A 6 10.53 -10.23 10.16
C PRO A 6 9.82 -10.71 8.88
N GLN A 7 10.49 -11.57 8.10
CA GLN A 7 9.98 -12.00 6.78
C GLN A 7 8.62 -12.67 6.87
N ASN A 8 8.33 -13.38 7.96
CA ASN A 8 7.02 -13.96 8.25
C ASN A 8 5.92 -12.90 8.43
N VAL A 9 6.23 -11.74 9.01
CA VAL A 9 5.27 -10.63 9.18
C VAL A 9 4.98 -9.99 7.81
N ILE A 10 6.01 -9.79 6.99
CA ILE A 10 5.88 -9.30 5.61
C ILE A 10 5.02 -10.27 4.80
N ASN A 11 5.36 -11.56 4.81
CA ASN A 11 4.65 -12.59 4.05
C ASN A 11 3.21 -12.75 4.54
N THR A 12 2.94 -12.63 5.84
CA THR A 12 1.58 -12.70 6.38
C THR A 12 0.76 -11.48 5.97
N ALA A 13 1.34 -10.28 6.03
CA ALA A 13 0.69 -9.06 5.54
C ALA A 13 0.42 -9.13 4.03
N PHE A 14 1.37 -9.65 3.26
CA PHE A 14 1.24 -9.88 1.82
C PHE A 14 0.20 -10.97 1.51
N HIS A 15 0.14 -12.03 2.32
CA HIS A 15 -0.86 -13.08 2.17
C HIS A 15 -2.28 -12.57 2.48
N TYR A 16 -2.46 -11.81 3.56
CA TYR A 16 -3.76 -11.16 3.83
C TYR A 16 -4.13 -10.19 2.71
N TYR A 17 -3.15 -9.49 2.15
CA TYR A 17 -3.32 -8.61 1.01
C TYR A 17 -3.78 -9.36 -0.25
N GLU A 18 -3.05 -10.38 -0.71
CA GLU A 18 -3.40 -11.14 -1.92
C GLU A 18 -4.77 -11.81 -1.76
N ARG A 19 -5.04 -12.45 -0.63
CA ARG A 19 -6.29 -13.20 -0.43
C ARG A 19 -7.54 -12.32 -0.24
N PHE A 20 -7.41 -11.11 0.32
CA PHE A 20 -8.57 -10.22 0.47
C PHE A 20 -8.75 -9.29 -0.73
N PHE A 21 -7.68 -8.81 -1.35
CA PHE A 21 -7.76 -7.80 -2.41
C PHE A 21 -7.70 -8.41 -3.81
N PHE A 22 -6.79 -9.35 -4.08
CA PHE A 22 -6.73 -10.00 -5.39
C PHE A 22 -8.06 -10.71 -5.66
N ASP A 23 -8.52 -11.55 -4.74
CA ASP A 23 -9.79 -12.31 -4.86
C ASP A 23 -11.08 -11.45 -4.83
N SER A 24 -10.99 -10.15 -4.54
CA SER A 24 -12.17 -9.26 -4.43
C SER A 24 -12.21 -8.13 -5.44
N VAL A 25 -11.06 -7.68 -5.94
CA VAL A 25 -10.94 -6.52 -6.85
C VAL A 25 -10.29 -6.91 -8.17
N CYS A 26 -9.37 -7.89 -8.16
CA CYS A 26 -8.57 -8.25 -9.34
C CYS A 26 -8.91 -9.64 -9.92
N ASP A 27 -9.59 -10.49 -9.17
CA ASP A 27 -9.99 -11.82 -9.61
C ASP A 27 -11.33 -11.76 -10.32
N GLY A 28 -11.35 -12.25 -11.57
CA GLY A 28 -12.47 -12.17 -12.49
C GLY A 28 -13.62 -13.12 -12.17
N THR A 29 -13.89 -13.46 -10.91
CA THR A 29 -15.01 -14.33 -10.56
C THR A 29 -16.34 -13.56 -10.67
N PRO A 30 -17.29 -14.01 -11.53
CA PRO A 30 -18.48 -13.24 -11.92
C PRO A 30 -19.39 -12.84 -10.74
N SER A 31 -19.45 -13.63 -9.68
CA SER A 31 -20.31 -13.36 -8.51
C SER A 31 -19.93 -12.12 -7.69
N LYS A 32 -18.70 -11.57 -7.85
CA LYS A 32 -18.25 -10.34 -7.15
C LYS A 32 -18.08 -9.14 -8.09
N ARG A 33 -18.22 -9.35 -9.41
CA ARG A 33 -18.05 -8.31 -10.45
C ARG A 33 -19.22 -7.32 -10.51
N ASP A 34 -20.39 -7.71 -10.03
CA ASP A 34 -21.67 -7.02 -10.30
C ASP A 34 -21.84 -5.63 -9.67
N PHE A 35 -21.01 -5.22 -8.70
CA PHE A 35 -21.15 -3.91 -8.03
C PHE A 35 -19.98 -2.95 -8.23
N THR A 36 -18.85 -3.41 -8.74
CA THR A 36 -17.57 -2.68 -8.71
C THR A 36 -17.02 -2.32 -10.09
N LEU A 37 -17.43 -3.00 -11.17
CA LEU A 37 -16.89 -2.77 -12.52
C LEU A 37 -17.58 -1.66 -13.34
N ASP A 38 -18.81 -1.24 -13.04
CA ASP A 38 -19.44 -0.15 -13.80
C ASP A 38 -18.74 1.21 -13.60
N VAL A 39 -18.00 1.34 -12.50
CA VAL A 39 -17.28 2.57 -12.14
C VAL A 39 -15.86 2.59 -12.69
N ILE A 40 -15.23 1.42 -12.86
CA ILE A 40 -13.81 1.27 -13.21
C ILE A 40 -13.72 0.45 -14.50
N LYS A 41 -13.47 1.13 -15.63
CA LYS A 41 -13.55 0.55 -16.98
C LYS A 41 -12.51 -0.55 -17.27
N ASP A 42 -11.37 -0.54 -16.57
CA ASP A 42 -10.26 -1.48 -16.79
C ASP A 42 -9.57 -1.85 -15.45
N PRO A 43 -10.17 -2.75 -14.65
CA PRO A 43 -9.67 -3.09 -13.31
C PRO A 43 -8.31 -3.81 -13.33
N GLU A 44 -8.03 -4.61 -14.35
CA GLU A 44 -6.77 -5.38 -14.45
C GLU A 44 -5.55 -4.44 -14.57
N ARG A 45 -5.69 -3.37 -15.36
CA ARG A 45 -4.64 -2.35 -15.49
C ARG A 45 -4.34 -1.64 -14.18
N PHE A 46 -5.37 -1.31 -13.40
CA PHE A 46 -5.18 -0.67 -12.09
C PHE A 46 -4.57 -1.63 -11.07
N CYS A 47 -4.95 -2.91 -11.12
CA CYS A 47 -4.38 -3.94 -10.26
C CYS A 47 -2.87 -4.10 -10.45
N LEU A 48 -2.38 -4.11 -11.70
CA LEU A 48 -0.94 -4.21 -11.96
C LEU A 48 -0.17 -2.99 -11.41
N LYS A 49 -0.71 -1.78 -11.60
CA LYS A 49 -0.11 -0.55 -11.07
C LYS A 49 -0.12 -0.52 -9.54
N ALA A 50 -1.24 -0.91 -8.93
CA ALA A 50 -1.35 -1.02 -7.48
C ALA A 50 -0.32 -2.01 -6.93
N LYS A 51 -0.14 -3.17 -7.60
CA LYS A 51 0.89 -4.15 -7.24
C LYS A 51 2.29 -3.55 -7.19
N ASN A 52 2.69 -2.90 -8.27
CA ASN A 52 4.00 -2.25 -8.36
C ASN A 52 4.22 -1.14 -7.31
N PHE A 53 3.16 -0.44 -6.90
CA PHE A 53 3.26 0.58 -5.87
C PHE A 53 3.46 -0.03 -4.48
N MET A 54 2.76 -1.10 -4.15
CA MET A 54 2.90 -1.75 -2.85
C MET A 54 4.25 -2.41 -2.65
N ASP A 55 4.84 -2.99 -3.69
CA ASP A 55 6.20 -3.53 -3.63
C ASP A 55 7.20 -2.45 -3.17
N LYS A 56 6.96 -1.20 -3.57
CA LYS A 56 7.75 -0.04 -3.13
C LYS A 56 7.35 0.45 -1.74
N LEU A 57 6.07 0.35 -1.36
CA LEU A 57 5.61 0.69 0.00
C LEU A 57 6.26 -0.18 1.08
N LEU A 58 6.72 -1.40 0.76
CA LEU A 58 7.47 -2.26 1.67
C LEU A 58 8.77 -1.60 2.17
N LEU A 59 9.31 -0.65 1.42
CA LEU A 59 10.50 0.12 1.79
C LEU A 59 10.18 1.28 2.76
N THR A 60 8.91 1.46 3.11
CA THR A 60 8.43 2.56 3.95
C THR A 60 7.80 2.04 5.25
N LYS A 61 7.41 2.97 6.12
CA LYS A 61 6.67 2.65 7.36
C LYS A 61 5.18 2.34 7.13
N ALA A 62 4.69 2.38 5.89
CA ALA A 62 3.26 2.26 5.59
C ALA A 62 2.63 0.98 6.16
N TYR A 63 3.32 -0.16 6.03
CA TYR A 63 2.87 -1.46 6.56
C TYR A 63 2.80 -1.55 8.08
N ILE A 64 3.43 -0.60 8.79
CA ILE A 64 3.36 -0.48 10.25
C ILE A 64 2.24 0.49 10.65
N LEU A 65 1.97 1.50 9.82
CA LEU A 65 1.07 2.62 10.14
C LEU A 65 -0.38 2.39 9.70
N TYR A 66 -0.61 1.55 8.68
CA TYR A 66 -1.91 1.39 8.05
C TYR A 66 -2.35 -0.07 7.98
N ALA A 67 -3.67 -0.28 7.98
CA ALA A 67 -4.24 -1.62 7.79
C ALA A 67 -4.05 -2.11 6.34
N PRO A 68 -3.95 -3.42 6.10
CA PRO A 68 -3.76 -3.97 4.75
C PRO A 68 -4.83 -3.51 3.75
N ALA A 69 -6.09 -3.41 4.17
CA ALA A 69 -7.17 -2.91 3.34
C ALA A 69 -7.01 -1.43 2.95
N GLN A 70 -6.48 -0.60 3.86
CA GLN A 70 -6.21 0.81 3.57
C GLN A 70 -5.04 0.95 2.59
N ILE A 71 -3.99 0.13 2.76
CA ILE A 71 -2.85 0.06 1.84
C ILE A 71 -3.32 -0.31 0.43
N ALA A 72 -4.19 -1.31 0.35
CA ALA A 72 -4.75 -1.74 -0.92
C ALA A 72 -5.55 -0.64 -1.64
N LEU A 73 -6.47 -0.01 -0.92
CA LEU A 73 -7.28 1.08 -1.46
C LEU A 73 -6.44 2.31 -1.81
N GLY A 74 -5.41 2.64 -1.02
CA GLY A 74 -4.49 3.74 -1.32
C GLY A 74 -3.65 3.46 -2.56
N SER A 75 -3.23 2.21 -2.75
CA SER A 75 -2.51 1.77 -3.95
C SER A 75 -3.38 1.83 -5.20
N LEU A 76 -4.65 1.43 -5.07
CA LEU A 76 -5.65 1.57 -6.13
C LEU A 76 -5.95 3.05 -6.41
N ALA A 77 -6.09 3.88 -5.37
CA ALA A 77 -6.33 5.31 -5.49
C ALA A 77 -5.24 6.00 -6.30
N LEU A 78 -3.98 5.63 -6.06
CA LEU A 78 -2.86 6.12 -6.86
C LEU A 78 -2.97 5.67 -8.33
N ALA A 79 -3.19 4.37 -8.57
CA ALA A 79 -3.26 3.80 -9.92
C ALA A 79 -4.36 4.45 -10.78
N VAL A 80 -5.52 4.72 -10.15
CA VAL A 80 -6.68 5.41 -10.73
C VAL A 80 -6.35 6.89 -10.98
N SER A 81 -5.74 7.56 -10.00
CA SER A 81 -5.34 8.98 -10.12
C SER A 81 -4.31 9.22 -11.23
N GLU A 82 -3.36 8.31 -11.43
CA GLU A 82 -2.40 8.36 -12.56
C GLU A 82 -3.07 8.25 -13.94
N SER A 83 -4.31 7.75 -13.99
CA SER A 83 -5.07 7.54 -15.22
C SER A 83 -6.16 8.59 -15.42
N GLN A 84 -6.11 9.70 -14.65
CA GLN A 84 -7.08 10.81 -14.67
C GLN A 84 -8.50 10.43 -14.26
N GLU A 85 -8.66 9.31 -13.55
CA GLU A 85 -9.93 8.85 -13.00
C GLU A 85 -9.98 9.10 -11.49
N THR A 86 -11.15 8.97 -10.87
CA THR A 86 -11.36 9.23 -9.44
C THR A 86 -11.89 8.00 -8.73
N ILE A 87 -11.27 7.60 -7.62
CA ILE A 87 -11.67 6.44 -6.82
C ILE A 87 -12.88 6.73 -5.89
N GLU A 88 -13.24 8.00 -5.70
CA GLU A 88 -14.30 8.43 -4.78
C GLU A 88 -15.65 7.73 -5.00
N PRO A 89 -16.17 7.53 -6.24
CA PRO A 89 -17.45 6.85 -6.42
C PRO A 89 -17.40 5.40 -5.93
N TYR A 90 -16.26 4.72 -6.14
CA TYR A 90 -16.02 3.37 -5.62
C TYR A 90 -15.96 3.36 -4.09
N LEU A 91 -15.23 4.30 -3.46
CA LEU A 91 -15.19 4.44 -2.00
C LEU A 91 -16.56 4.77 -1.42
N ASN A 92 -17.37 5.56 -2.12
CA ASN A 92 -18.71 5.91 -1.69
C ASN A 92 -19.64 4.70 -1.59
N ILE A 93 -19.53 3.76 -2.53
CA ILE A 93 -20.27 2.49 -2.54
C ILE A 93 -19.71 1.55 -1.46
N LEU A 94 -18.39 1.37 -1.43
CA LEU A 94 -17.72 0.46 -0.49
C LEU A 94 -17.94 0.85 0.97
N LEU A 95 -17.92 2.16 1.27
CA LEU A 95 -18.07 2.71 2.61
C LEU A 95 -19.51 3.15 2.92
N SER A 96 -20.50 2.73 2.10
CA SER A 96 -21.91 3.13 2.25
C SER A 96 -22.54 2.80 3.60
N LYS A 97 -22.03 1.77 4.30
CA LYS A 97 -22.51 1.32 5.61
C LYS A 97 -21.94 2.10 6.79
N TYR A 98 -20.94 2.95 6.56
CA TYR A 98 -20.27 3.72 7.61
C TYR A 98 -20.92 5.09 7.79
N SER A 99 -20.75 5.67 8.99
CA SER A 99 -21.15 7.05 9.22
C SER A 99 -20.35 8.02 8.34
N LYS A 100 -20.87 9.24 8.16
CA LYS A 100 -20.21 10.29 7.37
C LYS A 100 -18.80 10.58 7.88
N GLU A 101 -18.63 10.69 9.19
CA GLU A 101 -17.34 10.97 9.83
C GLU A 101 -16.33 9.84 9.65
N GLU A 102 -16.75 8.59 9.84
CA GLU A 102 -15.89 7.42 9.61
C GLU A 102 -15.45 7.32 8.16
N LYS A 103 -16.37 7.60 7.23
CA LYS A 103 -16.09 7.58 5.80
C LYS A 103 -15.08 8.66 5.41
N GLU A 104 -15.22 9.89 5.93
CA GLU A 104 -14.26 10.97 5.70
C GLU A 104 -12.87 10.62 6.27
N ASN A 105 -12.83 10.07 7.49
CA ASN A 105 -11.59 9.64 8.13
C ASN A 105 -10.89 8.51 7.36
N LEU A 106 -11.64 7.50 6.88
CA LEU A 106 -11.10 6.40 6.08
C LEU A 106 -10.62 6.89 4.71
N THR A 107 -11.40 7.73 4.05
CA THR A 107 -11.04 8.32 2.75
C THR A 107 -9.75 9.13 2.88
N LYS A 108 -9.62 9.93 3.93
CA LYS A 108 -8.39 10.69 4.21
C LYS A 108 -7.17 9.78 4.34
N LYS A 109 -7.26 8.71 5.14
CA LYS A 109 -6.16 7.73 5.31
C LYS A 109 -5.77 7.05 4.00
N ILE A 110 -6.76 6.70 3.17
CA ILE A 110 -6.53 6.11 1.85
C ILE A 110 -5.76 7.08 0.94
N MET A 111 -6.15 8.35 0.94
CA MET A 111 -5.47 9.38 0.15
C MET A 111 -4.07 9.71 0.68
N GLU A 112 -3.86 9.68 1.99
CA GLU A 112 -2.53 9.84 2.61
C GLU A 112 -1.56 8.75 2.13
N ILE A 113 -2.02 7.50 1.99
CA ILE A 113 -1.20 6.40 1.48
C ILE A 113 -0.79 6.65 0.02
N ALA A 114 -1.71 7.14 -0.82
CA ALA A 114 -1.43 7.46 -2.22
C ALA A 114 -0.40 8.60 -2.37
N GLN A 115 -0.24 9.45 -1.35
CA GLN A 115 0.72 10.55 -1.33
C GLN A 115 2.09 10.19 -0.76
N ILE A 116 2.28 8.95 -0.30
CA ILE A 116 3.58 8.50 0.22
C ILE A 116 4.63 8.63 -0.87
N LYS A 117 5.58 9.54 -0.66
CA LYS A 117 6.75 9.70 -1.52
C LYS A 117 7.62 8.46 -1.36
N LEU A 118 7.57 7.62 -2.37
CA LEU A 118 8.52 6.54 -2.55
C LEU A 118 9.81 7.18 -3.03
N ASP A 119 10.82 7.23 -2.17
CA ASP A 119 12.16 7.65 -2.59
C ASP A 119 12.90 6.40 -3.07
N PRO A 120 13.01 6.18 -4.39
CA PRO A 120 13.51 4.93 -4.93
C PRO A 120 15.04 4.86 -4.90
N GLN A 121 15.72 5.96 -4.56
CA GLN A 121 17.17 6.00 -4.58
C GLN A 121 17.74 5.44 -3.28
N PRO A 122 18.52 4.35 -3.33
CA PRO A 122 19.31 3.98 -2.17
C PRO A 122 20.23 5.17 -1.82
N PRO A 123 20.50 5.41 -0.53
CA PRO A 123 21.41 6.47 -0.13
C PRO A 123 22.76 6.29 -0.87
N PRO A 124 23.45 7.38 -1.22
CA PRO A 124 24.73 7.31 -1.93
C PRO A 124 25.70 6.37 -1.21
N LYS A 125 26.51 5.62 -1.98
CA LYS A 125 27.46 4.64 -1.41
C LYS A 125 28.39 5.24 -0.36
N GLU A 126 28.84 6.47 -0.58
CA GLU A 126 29.68 7.22 0.37
C GLU A 126 28.97 7.40 1.73
N VAL A 127 27.67 7.69 1.72
CA VAL A 127 26.87 7.81 2.96
C VAL A 127 26.76 6.46 3.64
N ILE A 128 26.59 5.38 2.88
CA ILE A 128 26.54 4.00 3.42
C ILE A 128 27.88 3.66 4.11
N GLU A 129 29.01 3.88 3.43
CA GLU A 129 30.35 3.60 3.96
C GLU A 129 30.64 4.37 5.26
N ILE A 130 30.28 5.66 5.32
CA ILE A 130 30.41 6.48 6.53
C ILE A 130 29.54 5.93 7.66
N LEU A 131 28.30 5.55 7.36
CA LEU A 131 27.38 5.00 8.35
C LEU A 131 27.83 3.63 8.85
N GLU A 132 28.41 2.78 8.00
CA GLU A 132 28.98 1.48 8.38
C GLU A 132 30.18 1.62 9.30
N LEU A 133 31.08 2.58 9.01
CA LEU A 133 32.21 2.90 9.89
C LEU A 133 31.73 3.37 11.27
N ARG A 134 30.77 4.30 11.32
CA ARG A 134 30.18 4.76 12.58
C ARG A 134 29.47 3.65 13.32
N LEU A 135 28.73 2.80 12.60
CA LEU A 135 28.06 1.64 13.17
C LEU A 135 29.08 0.73 13.85
N ASN A 136 30.17 0.35 13.16
CA ASN A 136 31.21 -0.50 13.73
C ASN A 136 31.80 0.05 15.04
N ASN A 137 31.94 1.37 15.15
CA ASN A 137 32.43 2.03 16.37
C ASN A 137 31.41 2.08 17.51
N CYS A 138 30.11 2.01 17.20
CA CYS A 138 29.01 2.12 18.16
C CYS A 138 28.22 0.81 18.33
N LYS A 139 28.70 -0.32 17.79
CA LYS A 139 28.08 -1.63 18.03
C LYS A 139 28.18 -1.93 19.52
N ASN A 140 27.05 -2.21 20.15
CA ASN A 140 27.03 -2.75 21.51
C ASN A 140 27.89 -4.03 21.50
N GLN A 141 29.02 -4.00 22.22
CA GLN A 141 29.79 -5.20 22.46
C GLN A 141 28.90 -6.13 23.29
N LEU A 142 28.56 -7.29 22.71
CA LEU A 142 27.89 -8.35 23.46
C LEU A 142 28.87 -8.81 24.54
N HIS A 143 28.60 -8.41 25.78
CA HIS A 143 29.23 -8.98 26.97
C HIS A 143 28.58 -10.31 27.32
#